data_AF-A0A969NBD8-F1
#
_entry.id   AF-A0A969NBD8-F1
#
_cell.length_a   1.000
_cell.length_b   1.000
_cell.length_c   1.000
_cell.angle_alpha   90.00
_cell.angle_beta   90.00
_cell.angle_gamma   90.00
#
_symmetry.space_group_name_H-M   'P 1'
#
loop_
_entity.id
_entity.type
_entity.pdbx_description
1 polymer ?
#
loop_
_entity_poly.entity_id
_entity_poly.type
_entity_poly.pdbx_seq_one_letter_code
_entity_poly.pdbx_strand_id
1 'polypeptide(L)'
;MKPHFIFNTLNSINNYIISNEAISASRYLTKFSALIRKIMDYAQYESINLDEELNTLELYMKIEALRLKQKFDYTIAVNENVDRHNTHLPGLILQPFVENSIWHGIQPLDRKGIIKIKVSKKEVT
;
A
#
# COMPACT_ATOMS: atom_id res chain seq x y z
N MET A 1 -0.33 11.63 -2.07
CA MET A 1 0.58 11.02 -1.08
C MET A 1 0.95 12.05 -0.02
N LYS A 2 0.86 11.73 1.27
CA LYS A 2 1.14 12.70 2.35
C LYS A 2 2.66 12.82 2.60
N PRO A 3 3.23 14.03 2.72
CA PRO A 3 4.67 14.24 2.98
C PRO A 3 5.22 13.46 4.18
N HIS A 4 4.40 13.27 5.20
CA HIS A 4 4.74 12.52 6.42
C HIS A 4 5.03 11.02 6.17
N PHE A 5 4.42 10.39 5.16
CA PHE A 5 4.70 8.99 4.82
C PHE A 5 6.15 8.81 4.34
N ILE A 6 6.62 9.71 3.48
CA ILE A 6 8.00 9.72 2.98
C ILE A 6 8.96 9.84 4.16
N PHE A 7 8.74 10.84 5.02
CA PHE A 7 9.58 11.10 6.19
C PHE A 7 9.66 9.89 7.13
N ASN A 8 8.52 9.27 7.46
CA ASN A 8 8.50 8.13 8.38
C ASN A 8 9.12 6.87 7.79
N THR A 9 8.99 6.67 6.48
CA THR A 9 9.61 5.52 5.81
C THR A 9 11.12 5.67 5.80
N LEU A 10 11.65 6.86 5.50
CA LEU A 10 13.08 7.16 5.57
C LEU A 10 13.62 6.98 6.99
N ASN A 11 12.90 7.43 8.02
CA ASN A 11 13.30 7.21 9.42
C ASN A 11 13.36 5.72 9.77
N SER A 12 12.42 4.92 9.26
CA SER A 12 12.42 3.47 9.48
C SER A 12 13.63 2.80 8.84
N ILE A 13 13.98 3.21 7.61
CA ILE A 13 15.19 2.73 6.92
C ILE A 13 16.44 3.12 7.72
N ASN A 14 16.53 4.35 8.20
CA ASN A 14 17.64 4.82 9.03
C ASN A 14 17.77 3.99 10.32
N ASN A 15 16.65 3.65 10.97
CA ASN A 15 16.65 2.78 12.15
C ASN A 15 17.23 1.39 11.85
N TYR A 16 16.90 0.77 10.71
CA TYR A 16 17.51 -0.51 10.32
C TYR A 16 19.03 -0.38 10.09
N ILE A 17 19.50 0.75 9.54
CA ILE A 17 20.93 1.01 9.36
C ILE A 17 21.63 1.10 10.72
N ILE A 18 21.07 1.89 11.64
CA ILE A 18 21.63 2.08 12.99
C ILE A 18 21.62 0.76 13.79
N SER A 19 20.60 -0.09 13.61
CA SER A 19 20.52 -1.43 14.22
C SER A 19 21.43 -2.48 13.58
N ASN A 20 22.32 -2.08 12.67
CA ASN A 20 23.23 -2.97 11.93
C ASN A 20 22.51 -4.03 11.08
N GLU A 21 21.27 -3.75 10.67
CA GLU A 21 20.45 -4.61 9.81
C GLU A 21 20.53 -4.14 8.35
N ALA A 22 21.74 -3.96 7.83
CA ALA A 22 21.98 -3.34 6.52
C ALA A 22 21.23 -4.02 5.35
N ILE A 23 21.10 -5.36 5.38
CA ILE A 23 20.35 -6.11 4.37
C ILE A 23 18.86 -5.79 4.43
N SER A 24 18.28 -5.71 5.64
CA SER A 24 16.87 -5.34 5.82
C SER A 24 16.63 -3.89 5.39
N ALA A 25 17.54 -2.98 5.74
CA ALA A 25 17.50 -1.57 5.30
C ALA A 25 17.52 -1.46 3.78
N SER A 26 18.46 -2.14 3.12
CA SER A 26 18.59 -2.14 1.65
C SER A 26 17.33 -2.68 0.99
N ARG A 27 16.81 -3.83 1.43
CA ARG A 27 15.57 -4.41 0.89
C ARG A 27 14.37 -3.49 1.08
N TYR A 28 14.28 -2.81 2.22
CA TYR A 28 13.21 -1.84 2.46
C TYR A 28 13.38 -0.63 1.52
N LEU A 29 14.57 -0.05 1.42
CA LEU A 29 14.85 1.07 0.51
C LEU A 29 14.49 0.73 -0.94
N THR A 30 14.85 -0.46 -1.44
CA THR A 30 14.49 -0.89 -2.80
C THR A 30 12.98 -0.94 -3.01
N LYS A 31 12.23 -1.53 -2.06
CA LYS A 31 10.76 -1.57 -2.12
C LYS A 31 10.14 -0.17 -2.09
N PHE A 32 10.67 0.70 -1.24
CA PHE A 32 10.22 2.08 -1.12
C PHE A 32 10.47 2.86 -2.42
N SER A 33 11.66 2.78 -3.00
CA SER A 33 11.96 3.43 -4.27
C SER A 33 11.07 2.93 -5.42
N ALA A 34 10.78 1.62 -5.46
CA ALA A 34 9.87 1.04 -6.44
C ALA A 34 8.43 1.57 -6.27
N LEU A 35 7.95 1.71 -5.03
CA LEU A 35 6.65 2.29 -4.74
C LEU A 35 6.57 3.76 -5.19
N ILE A 36 7.57 4.57 -4.83
CA ILE A 36 7.59 5.99 -5.19
C ILE A 36 7.57 6.16 -6.71
N ARG A 37 8.35 5.36 -7.44
CA ARG A 37 8.32 5.37 -8.90
C ARG A 37 6.92 5.07 -9.44
N LYS A 38 6.29 3.98 -8.98
CA LYS A 38 4.91 3.61 -9.39
C LYS A 38 3.89 4.70 -9.09
N ILE A 39 3.96 5.33 -7.91
CA ILE A 39 3.07 6.43 -7.55
C ILE A 39 3.29 7.63 -8.48
N MET A 40 4.54 7.99 -8.78
CA MET A 40 4.84 9.09 -9.69
C MET A 40 4.38 8.80 -11.11
N ASP A 41 4.59 7.57 -11.60
CA ASP A 41 4.14 7.14 -12.92
C ASP A 41 2.60 7.18 -12.98
N TYR A 42 1.91 6.47 -12.07
CA TYR A 42 0.45 6.34 -12.06
C TYR A 42 -0.31 7.63 -11.74
N ALA A 43 0.31 8.59 -11.05
CA ALA A 43 -0.28 9.91 -10.84
C ALA A 43 -0.43 10.74 -12.13
N GLN A 44 0.27 10.37 -13.21
CA GLN A 44 0.19 11.06 -14.50
C GLN A 44 -0.88 10.47 -15.42
N TYR A 45 -1.37 9.26 -15.14
CA TYR A 45 -2.36 8.60 -15.98
C TYR A 45 -3.77 8.92 -15.51
N GLU A 46 -4.65 9.27 -16.45
CA GLU A 46 -6.08 9.46 -16.17
C GLU A 46 -6.75 8.14 -15.74
N SER A 47 -6.21 7.01 -16.18
CA SER A 47 -6.78 5.69 -15.93
C SER A 47 -5.71 4.60 -15.99
N ILE A 48 -5.75 3.66 -15.04
CA ILE A 48 -4.92 2.45 -14.99
C ILE A 48 -5.81 1.23 -14.74
N ASN A 49 -5.33 0.03 -15.06
CA ASN A 49 -6.11 -1.17 -14.79
C ASN A 49 -6.09 -1.54 -13.30
N LEU A 50 -7.12 -2.27 -12.85
CA LEU A 50 -7.29 -2.68 -11.46
C LEU A 50 -6.11 -3.52 -10.96
N ASP A 51 -5.47 -4.32 -11.81
CA ASP A 51 -4.31 -5.10 -11.39
C ASP A 51 -3.14 -4.21 -10.96
N GLU A 52 -2.82 -3.19 -11.76
CA GLU A 52 -1.78 -2.20 -11.45
C GLU A 52 -2.08 -1.42 -10.17
N GLU A 53 -3.33 -1.01 -9.99
CA GLU A 53 -3.79 -0.32 -8.79
C GLU A 53 -3.61 -1.21 -7.55
N LEU A 54 -4.08 -2.46 -7.61
CA LEU A 54 -3.96 -3.42 -6.48
C LEU A 54 -2.51 -3.79 -6.17
N ASN A 55 -1.66 -3.94 -7.19
CA ASN A 55 -0.23 -4.22 -7.01
C ASN A 55 0.48 -3.06 -6.31
N THR A 56 0.16 -1.82 -6.69
CA THR A 56 0.69 -0.62 -6.05
C THR A 56 0.22 -0.50 -4.60
N LEU A 57 -1.07 -0.78 -4.38
CA LEU A 57 -1.69 -0.78 -3.06
C LEU A 57 -1.09 -1.84 -2.13
N GLU A 58 -0.81 -3.04 -2.66
CA GLU A 58 -0.18 -4.11 -1.89
C GLU A 58 1.26 -3.76 -1.50
N LEU A 59 2.03 -3.17 -2.43
CA LEU A 59 3.38 -2.70 -2.13
C LEU A 59 3.37 -1.63 -1.03
N TYR A 60 2.41 -0.70 -1.08
CA TYR A 60 2.18 0.30 -0.04
C TYR A 60 1.89 -0.35 1.32
N MET A 61 0.94 -1.28 1.39
CA MET A 61 0.60 -1.99 2.64
C MET A 61 1.77 -2.80 3.20
N LYS A 62 2.57 -3.45 2.34
CA LYS A 62 3.80 -4.16 2.76
C LYS A 62 4.79 -3.23 3.44
N ILE A 63 4.99 -2.03 2.90
CA ILE A 63 5.88 -1.01 3.46
C ILE A 63 5.34 -0.52 4.82
N GLU A 64 4.05 -0.18 4.88
CA GLU A 64 3.43 0.28 6.13
C GLU A 64 3.41 -0.81 7.22
N ALA A 65 3.22 -2.08 6.84
CA ALA A 65 3.28 -3.20 7.78
C ALA A 65 4.67 -3.33 8.40
N LEU A 66 5.73 -3.24 7.58
CA LEU A 66 7.11 -3.22 8.07
C LEU A 66 7.40 -2.01 8.97
N ARG A 67 6.93 -0.82 8.57
CA ARG A 67 7.05 0.42 9.34
C ARG A 67 6.44 0.29 10.73
N LEU A 68 5.25 -0.30 10.79
CA LEU A 68 4.49 -0.52 12.02
C LEU A 68 4.86 -1.83 12.71
N LYS A 69 6.01 -2.45 12.40
CA LYS A 69 6.50 -3.69 13.03
C LYS A 69 5.44 -4.80 13.02
N GLN A 70 4.78 -5.01 11.87
CA GLN A 70 3.72 -5.99 11.66
C GLN A 70 2.49 -5.81 12.58
N LYS A 71 2.17 -4.56 12.95
CA LYS A 71 0.96 -4.21 13.75
C LYS A 71 -0.37 -4.51 13.04
N PHE A 72 -0.34 -4.86 11.75
CA PHE A 72 -1.53 -5.31 11.05
C PHE A 72 -1.21 -6.38 10.01
N ASP A 73 -2.22 -7.19 9.72
CA ASP A 73 -2.27 -8.04 8.53
C ASP A 73 -3.23 -7.44 7.50
N TYR A 74 -3.12 -7.88 6.25
CA TYR A 74 -4.04 -7.45 5.21
C TYR A 74 -4.40 -8.61 4.27
N THR A 75 -5.58 -8.52 3.66
CA THR A 75 -6.06 -9.45 2.64
C THR A 75 -6.72 -8.69 1.50
N ILE A 76 -6.38 -9.04 0.26
CA ILE A 76 -7.05 -8.54 -0.95
C ILE A 76 -7.78 -9.72 -1.60
N ALA A 77 -9.09 -9.60 -1.76
CA ALA A 77 -9.92 -10.58 -2.43
C ALA A 77 -10.64 -9.92 -3.60
N VAL A 78 -10.42 -10.44 -4.81
CA VAL A 78 -11.10 -10.01 -6.03
C VAL A 78 -12.02 -11.14 -6.46
N ASN A 79 -13.30 -10.83 -6.64
CA ASN A 79 -14.29 -11.81 -7.10
C ASN A 79 -14.01 -12.21 -8.56
N GLU A 80 -14.27 -13.47 -8.92
CA GLU A 80 -14.06 -14.03 -10.26
C GLU A 80 -14.83 -13.25 -11.34
N ASN A 81 -15.93 -12.60 -10.97
CA ASN A 81 -16.72 -11.77 -11.88
C ASN A 81 -16.07 -10.40 -12.22
N VAL A 82 -14.84 -10.14 -11.77
CA VAL A 82 -14.08 -8.93 -12.04
C VAL A 82 -12.83 -9.27 -12.84
N ASP A 83 -12.78 -8.81 -14.10
CA ASP A 83 -11.55 -8.87 -14.90
C ASP A 83 -10.61 -7.74 -14.50
N ARG A 84 -9.51 -8.09 -13.82
CA ARG A 84 -8.53 -7.13 -13.28
C ARG A 84 -7.77 -6.35 -14.35
N HIS A 85 -7.59 -6.93 -15.54
CA HIS A 85 -6.81 -6.31 -16.61
C HIS A 85 -7.68 -5.40 -17.49
N ASN A 86 -8.97 -5.71 -17.59
CA ASN A 86 -9.93 -4.92 -18.37
C ASN A 86 -10.74 -3.91 -17.54
N THR A 87 -10.76 -4.05 -16.21
CA THR A 87 -11.37 -3.06 -15.32
C THR A 87 -10.42 -1.89 -15.12
N HIS A 88 -10.85 -0.69 -15.50
CA HIS A 88 -10.05 0.52 -15.44
C HIS A 88 -10.60 1.51 -14.41
N LEU A 89 -9.69 2.19 -13.70
CA LEU A 89 -9.99 3.11 -12.61
C LEU A 89 -9.08 4.34 -12.74
N PRO A 90 -9.50 5.52 -12.23
CA PRO A 90 -8.57 6.62 -12.04
C PRO A 90 -7.37 6.17 -11.21
N GLY A 91 -6.16 6.55 -11.64
CA GLY A 91 -4.92 6.15 -10.98
C GLY A 91 -4.90 6.55 -9.50
N LEU A 92 -4.47 5.63 -8.64
CA LEU A 92 -4.30 5.83 -7.19
C LEU A 92 -5.61 6.14 -6.44
N ILE A 93 -6.78 5.86 -7.00
CA ILE A 93 -8.07 6.13 -6.36
C ILE A 93 -8.29 5.30 -5.10
N LEU A 94 -7.72 4.08 -5.00
CA LEU A 94 -7.88 3.21 -3.83
C LEU A 94 -6.93 3.58 -2.69
N GLN A 95 -5.81 4.22 -3.01
CA GLN A 95 -4.76 4.55 -2.05
C GLN A 95 -5.27 5.38 -0.85
N PRO A 96 -6.04 6.48 -1.00
CA PRO A 96 -6.53 7.28 0.12
C PRO A 96 -7.33 6.48 1.16
N PHE A 97 -8.09 5.48 0.72
CA PHE A 97 -8.89 4.65 1.62
C PHE A 97 -8.03 3.74 2.48
N VAL A 98 -6.97 3.17 1.90
CA VAL A 98 -6.01 2.35 2.64
C VAL A 98 -5.15 3.22 3.55
N GLU A 99 -4.69 4.39 3.09
CA GLU A 99 -3.97 5.37 3.92
C GLU A 99 -4.79 5.73 5.16
N ASN A 100 -6.07 6.08 4.98
CA ASN A 100 -6.96 6.40 6.09
C ASN A 100 -7.20 5.21 7.02
N SER A 101 -7.35 4.00 6.47
CA SER A 101 -7.52 2.77 7.26
C SER A 101 -6.32 2.49 8.14
N ILE A 102 -5.10 2.72 7.66
CA ILE A 102 -3.88 2.51 8.46
C ILE A 102 -3.75 3.61 9.53
N TRP A 103 -3.92 4.87 9.15
CA TRP A 103 -3.62 6.00 10.04
C TRP A 103 -4.65 6.17 11.13
N HIS A 104 -5.93 6.11 10.77
CA HIS A 104 -7.03 6.32 11.70
C HIS A 104 -7.55 5.00 12.27
N GLY A 105 -7.41 3.89 11.53
CA GLY A 105 -7.89 2.59 11.95
C GLY A 105 -6.84 1.74 12.67
N ILE A 106 -5.62 1.61 12.14
CA ILE A 106 -4.59 0.69 12.68
C ILE A 106 -3.68 1.35 13.71
N GLN A 107 -3.15 2.53 13.39
CA GLN A 107 -2.13 3.19 14.22
C GLN A 107 -2.57 3.41 15.68
N PRO A 108 -3.84 3.78 15.99
CA PRO A 108 -4.29 3.97 17.37
C PRO A 108 -4.59 2.67 18.14
N LEU A 109 -4.62 1.50 17.48
CA LEU A 109 -4.98 0.25 18.17
C LEU A 109 -3.86 -0.23 19.09
N ASP A 110 -4.21 -0.76 20.26
CA ASP A 110 -3.24 -1.45 21.12
C ASP A 110 -3.05 -2.93 20.75
N ARG A 111 -3.86 -3.42 19.81
CA ARG A 111 -3.84 -4.80 19.30
C ARG A 111 -3.47 -4.84 17.82
N LYS A 112 -3.15 -6.04 17.33
CA LYS A 112 -2.96 -6.29 15.91
C LYS A 112 -4.27 -6.03 15.14
N GLY A 113 -4.22 -5.21 14.10
CA GLY A 113 -5.37 -4.90 13.24
C GLY A 113 -5.40 -5.72 11.95
N ILE A 114 -6.51 -5.62 11.21
CA ILE A 114 -6.68 -6.32 9.92
C ILE A 114 -7.30 -5.36 8.91
N ILE A 115 -6.68 -5.24 7.74
CA ILE A 115 -7.23 -4.51 6.59
C ILE A 115 -7.76 -5.52 5.57
N LYS A 116 -9.04 -5.42 5.21
CA LYS A 116 -9.67 -6.29 4.22
C LYS A 116 -10.14 -5.49 3.02
N ILE A 117 -9.61 -5.81 1.85
CA ILE A 117 -9.99 -5.20 0.57
C ILE A 117 -10.77 -6.26 -0.21
N LYS A 118 -12.00 -5.92 -0.59
CA LYS A 118 -12.87 -6.78 -1.41
C LYS A 118 -13.28 -6.01 -2.65
N VAL A 119 -13.07 -6.61 -3.82
CA VAL A 119 -13.52 -6.06 -5.10
C VAL A 119 -14.51 -7.03 -5.72
N SER A 120 -15.70 -6.53 -6.06
CA SER A 120 -16.78 -7.31 -6.64
C SER A 120 -17.58 -6.46 -7.61
N LYS A 121 -18.02 -7.05 -8.72
CA LYS A 121 -19.00 -6.40 -9.60
C LYS A 121 -20.40 -6.61 -8.99
N LYS A 122 -21.11 -5.52 -8.71
CA LYS A 122 -22.50 -5.58 -8.23
C LYS A 122 -23.39 -5.90 -9.44
N GLU A 123 -24.15 -6.97 -9.37
CA GLU A 123 -25.23 -7.19 -10.33
C GLU A 123 -26.29 -6.12 -10.07
N VAL A 124 -26.56 -5.31 -11.09
CA VAL A 124 -27.68 -4.36 -11.06
C VAL A 124 -28.91 -5.17 -11.42
N THR A 125 -29.70 -5.53 -10.40
CA THR A 125 -31.07 -6.04 -10.58
C THR A 125 -32.03 -4.87 -10.68
#